data_AF-A0AAW9IKQ3-F1
#
_entry.id   AF-A0AAW9IKQ3-F1
#
_cell.length_a   1.000
_cell.length_b   1.000
_cell.length_c   1.000
_cell.angle_alpha   90.00
_cell.angle_beta   90.00
_cell.angle_gamma   90.00
#
_symmetry.space_group_name_H-M   'P 1'
#
loop_
_entity.id
_entity.type
_entity.pdbx_description
1 polymer ?
#
loop_
_entity_poly.entity_id
_entity_poly.type
_entity_poly.pdbx_seq_one_letter_code
_entity_poly.pdbx_strand_id
1 'polypeptide(L)'
;PATGENKIYGEYLMNAQGEDVVADIRTPLPIAKLEEQNPVIYKQFTDIVHTLENHYRDMQDMEITIEEGKLYFLQTRNGKRTAQAALKIAVDLVEDGMLTKEQAILKVDPAQLDSLLHPAFHT
;
A
#
# COMPACT_ATOMS: atom_id res chain seq x y z
N PRO A 1 -0.61 -5.43 -1.49
CA PRO A 1 -0.91 -5.40 -2.96
C PRO A 1 -1.05 -6.78 -3.63
N ALA A 2 -0.27 -7.81 -3.22
CA ALA A 2 -0.35 -9.15 -3.82
C ALA A 2 -1.43 -10.06 -3.18
N THR A 3 -1.54 -10.05 -1.85
CA THR A 3 -2.46 -10.90 -1.08
C THR A 3 -3.74 -10.18 -0.64
N GLY A 4 -3.68 -8.86 -0.51
CA GLY A 4 -4.74 -8.04 0.09
C GLY A 4 -4.73 -8.06 1.62
N GLU A 5 -3.70 -8.60 2.26
CA GLU A 5 -3.53 -8.50 3.71
C GLU A 5 -3.50 -7.04 4.17
N ASN A 6 -4.26 -6.72 5.23
CA ASN A 6 -4.32 -5.40 5.84
C ASN A 6 -3.06 -5.16 6.69
N LYS A 7 -1.97 -4.84 6.01
CA LYS A 7 -0.67 -4.50 6.60
C LYS A 7 0.04 -3.49 5.72
N ILE A 8 0.70 -2.53 6.35
CA ILE A 8 1.59 -1.60 5.64
C ILE A 8 2.71 -2.40 4.97
N TYR A 9 2.81 -2.25 3.65
CA TYR A 9 3.77 -2.92 2.81
C TYR A 9 4.51 -1.89 1.97
N GLY A 10 5.83 -1.97 1.96
CA GLY A 10 6.68 -1.06 1.21
C GLY A 10 8.13 -1.21 1.60
N GLU A 11 8.98 -0.51 0.88
CA GLU A 11 10.43 -0.54 1.06
C GLU A 11 10.99 0.89 1.03
N TYR A 12 12.16 1.09 1.62
CA TYR A 12 12.86 2.37 1.61
C TYR A 12 14.38 2.18 1.63
N LEU A 13 15.10 3.22 1.25
CA LEU A 13 16.55 3.31 1.38
C LEU A 13 16.95 4.55 2.18
N MET A 14 17.93 4.39 3.06
CA MET A 14 18.53 5.50 3.80
C MET A 14 19.61 6.19 2.98
N ASN A 15 19.67 7.53 3.06
CA ASN A 15 20.63 8.37 2.31
C ASN A 15 20.62 8.00 0.82
N ALA A 16 19.43 8.05 0.22
CA ALA A 16 19.16 7.62 -1.14
C ALA A 16 18.06 8.49 -1.75
N GLN A 17 17.95 8.47 -3.07
CA GLN A 17 16.84 9.07 -3.80
C GLN A 17 15.92 7.98 -4.37
N GLY A 18 14.76 8.39 -4.91
CA GLY A 18 13.78 7.46 -5.48
C GLY A 18 14.37 6.56 -6.58
N GLU A 19 15.31 7.07 -7.37
CA GLU A 19 16.00 6.29 -8.40
C GLU A 19 16.79 5.10 -7.82
N ASP A 20 17.44 5.27 -6.67
CA ASP A 20 18.24 4.22 -6.03
C ASP A 20 17.39 3.05 -5.54
N VAL A 21 16.13 3.31 -5.17
CA VAL A 21 15.16 2.30 -4.72
C VAL A 21 14.72 1.42 -5.89
N VAL A 22 14.64 1.98 -7.09
CA VAL A 22 14.18 1.28 -8.30
C VAL A 22 15.33 0.59 -9.04
N ALA A 23 16.55 1.15 -8.96
CA ALA A 23 17.70 0.71 -9.74
C ALA A 23 18.34 -0.61 -9.26
N ASP A 24 17.89 -1.18 -8.14
CA ASP A 24 18.39 -2.45 -7.55
C ASP A 24 19.91 -2.44 -7.25
N ILE A 25 20.50 -1.26 -7.08
CA ILE A 25 21.93 -1.08 -6.74
C ILE A 25 22.16 -1.37 -5.24
N ARG A 26 21.14 -1.10 -4.42
CA ARG A 26 21.17 -1.26 -2.97
C ARG A 26 19.94 -2.05 -2.56
N THR A 27 20.13 -3.03 -1.67
CA THR A 27 19.00 -3.79 -1.10
C THR A 27 18.13 -2.87 -0.24
N PRO A 28 16.87 -2.65 -0.61
CA PRO A 28 15.95 -1.85 0.19
C PRO A 28 15.65 -2.51 1.54
N LEU A 29 15.24 -1.69 2.52
CA LEU A 29 14.75 -2.19 3.80
C LEU A 29 13.22 -2.19 3.80
N PRO A 30 12.57 -3.19 4.42
CA PRO A 30 11.13 -3.15 4.62
C PRO A 30 10.73 -1.92 5.43
N ILE A 31 9.67 -1.22 5.05
CA ILE A 31 9.21 0.02 5.69
C ILE A 31 8.98 -0.12 7.21
N ALA A 32 8.61 -1.31 7.68
CA ALA A 32 8.46 -1.61 9.10
C ALA A 32 9.76 -1.38 9.91
N LYS A 33 10.94 -1.50 9.29
CA LYS A 33 12.23 -1.21 9.95
C LYS A 33 12.41 0.26 10.31
N LEU A 34 11.62 1.16 9.72
CA LEU A 34 11.64 2.57 10.08
C LEU A 34 11.18 2.81 11.52
N GLU A 35 10.33 1.93 12.07
CA GLU A 35 9.89 2.01 13.47
C GLU A 35 11.07 1.87 14.46
N GLU A 36 11.99 0.95 14.17
CA GLU A 36 13.20 0.72 14.97
C GLU A 36 14.19 1.90 14.87
N GLN A 37 14.28 2.53 13.70
CA GLN A 37 15.27 3.59 13.41
C GLN A 37 14.80 4.98 13.84
N ASN A 38 13.52 5.30 13.60
CA ASN A 38 12.93 6.58 13.94
C ASN A 38 11.43 6.40 14.24
N PRO A 39 11.07 6.04 15.48
CA PRO A 39 9.68 5.76 15.86
C PRO A 39 8.77 6.99 15.73
N VAL A 40 9.32 8.20 15.87
CA VAL A 40 8.55 9.45 15.72
C VAL A 40 8.10 9.63 14.28
N ILE A 41 9.02 9.46 13.32
CA ILE A 41 8.69 9.56 11.90
C ILE A 41 7.81 8.41 11.45
N TYR A 42 8.07 7.18 11.93
CA TYR A 42 7.21 6.05 11.62
C TYR A 42 5.77 6.29 12.08
N LYS A 43 5.57 6.81 13.31
CA LYS A 43 4.24 7.17 13.79
C LYS A 43 3.57 8.24 12.92
N GLN A 44 4.29 9.29 12.54
CA GLN A 44 3.75 10.32 11.63
C GLN A 44 3.35 9.72 10.28
N PHE A 45 4.19 8.83 9.74
CA PHE A 45 3.92 8.10 8.50
C PHE A 45 2.66 7.24 8.62
N THR A 46 2.52 6.41 9.66
CA THR A 46 1.33 5.56 9.85
C THR A 46 0.05 6.38 10.04
N ASP A 47 0.11 7.49 10.79
CA ASP A 47 -1.02 8.38 10.99
C ASP A 47 -1.50 9.00 9.65
N ILE A 48 -0.56 9.40 8.79
CA ILE A 48 -0.87 9.94 7.46
C ILE A 48 -1.38 8.83 6.53
N VAL A 49 -0.80 7.63 6.56
CA VAL A 49 -1.27 6.47 5.78
C VAL A 49 -2.75 6.20 6.07
N HIS A 50 -3.11 6.09 7.35
CA HIS A 50 -4.50 5.90 7.76
C HIS A 50 -5.40 7.06 7.35
N THR A 51 -4.90 8.29 7.40
CA THR A 51 -5.67 9.46 6.94
C THR A 51 -5.99 9.36 5.45
N LEU A 52 -5.01 9.00 4.62
CA LEU A 52 -5.16 8.87 3.17
C LEU A 52 -6.09 7.69 2.81
N GLU A 53 -5.93 6.53 3.44
CA GLU A 53 -6.82 5.38 3.20
C GLU A 53 -8.27 5.68 3.61
N ASN A 54 -8.47 6.36 4.74
CA ASN A 54 -9.81 6.80 5.16
C ASN A 54 -10.40 7.84 4.21
N HIS A 55 -9.59 8.73 3.65
CA HIS A 55 -10.03 9.76 2.73
C HIS A 55 -10.45 9.16 1.38
N TYR A 56 -9.58 8.36 0.76
CA TYR A 56 -9.82 7.75 -0.55
C TYR A 56 -10.70 6.50 -0.49
N ARG A 57 -10.92 5.95 0.70
CA ARG A 57 -11.69 4.74 0.96
C ARG A 57 -11.17 3.56 0.13
N ASP A 58 -9.87 3.47 -0.01
CA ASP A 58 -9.20 2.44 -0.80
C ASP A 58 -7.73 2.30 -0.40
N MET A 59 -7.14 1.12 -0.66
CA MET A 59 -5.71 0.90 -0.48
C MET A 59 -4.90 1.84 -1.37
N GLN A 60 -3.91 2.49 -0.77
CA GLN A 60 -3.08 3.50 -1.43
C GLN A 60 -1.65 3.00 -1.67
N ASP A 61 -1.12 3.37 -2.84
CA ASP A 61 0.29 3.32 -3.20
C ASP A 61 0.87 4.74 -3.02
N MET A 62 1.94 4.85 -2.23
CA MET A 62 2.44 6.13 -1.74
C MET A 62 3.95 6.23 -1.93
N GLU A 63 4.41 7.42 -2.31
CA GLU A 63 5.84 7.75 -2.37
C GLU A 63 6.16 8.80 -1.31
N ILE A 64 7.21 8.54 -0.54
CA ILE A 64 7.64 9.43 0.55
C ILE A 64 9.13 9.75 0.43
N THR A 65 9.54 10.80 1.11
CA THR A 65 10.95 11.12 1.36
C THR A 65 11.10 11.66 2.77
N ILE A 66 12.20 11.32 3.42
CA ILE A 66 12.58 11.87 4.71
C ILE A 66 13.85 12.68 4.49
N GLU A 67 13.73 14.00 4.60
CA GLU A 67 14.85 14.92 4.43
C GLU A 67 15.15 15.58 5.78
N GLU A 68 16.36 15.40 6.27
CA GLU A 68 16.83 15.97 7.55
C GLU A 68 15.86 15.74 8.73
N GLY A 69 15.28 14.54 8.80
CA GLY A 69 14.34 14.17 9.86
C GLY A 69 12.92 14.70 9.69
N LYS A 70 12.59 15.27 8.52
CA LYS A 70 11.22 15.70 8.18
C LYS A 70 10.63 14.82 7.10
N LEU A 71 9.43 14.30 7.36
CA LEU A 71 8.67 13.45 6.43
C LEU A 71 7.92 14.29 5.40
N TYR A 72 8.03 13.89 4.14
CA TYR A 72 7.30 14.44 3.00
C TYR A 72 6.59 13.30 2.25
N PHE A 73 5.35 13.53 1.88
CA PHE A 73 4.62 12.69 0.92
C PHE A 73 4.69 13.35 -0.45
N LEU A 74 5.18 12.60 -1.43
CA LEU A 74 5.40 13.09 -2.79
C LEU A 74 4.27 12.67 -3.72
N GLN A 75 3.72 11.47 -3.51
CA GLN A 75 2.64 10.94 -4.32
C GLN A 75 1.73 10.05 -3.47
N THR A 76 0.45 10.03 -3.83
CA THR A 76 -0.50 9.00 -3.40
C THR A 76 -1.46 8.70 -4.55
N ARG A 77 -1.83 7.43 -4.71
CA ARG A 77 -2.83 6.98 -5.67
C ARG A 77 -3.41 5.65 -5.20
N ASN A 78 -4.56 5.27 -5.74
CA ASN A 78 -5.08 3.91 -5.54
C ASN A 78 -4.05 2.89 -6.04
N GLY A 79 -3.63 1.99 -5.16
CA GLY A 79 -2.53 1.09 -5.47
C GLY A 79 -2.91 0.04 -6.51
N LYS A 80 -1.97 -0.33 -7.38
CA LYS A 80 -2.15 -1.50 -8.25
C LYS A 80 -2.10 -2.76 -7.39
N ARG A 81 -2.94 -3.75 -7.72
CA ARG A 81 -3.14 -4.95 -6.91
C ARG A 81 -3.61 -6.11 -7.77
N THR A 82 -3.42 -7.34 -7.28
CA THR A 82 -3.95 -8.55 -7.93
C THR A 82 -5.47 -8.62 -7.77
N ALA A 83 -6.14 -9.46 -8.57
CA ALA A 83 -7.58 -9.71 -8.44
C ALA A 83 -7.95 -10.26 -7.05
N GLN A 84 -7.14 -11.19 -6.53
CA GLN A 84 -7.31 -11.75 -5.19
C GLN A 84 -7.21 -10.65 -4.13
N ALA A 85 -6.20 -9.79 -4.23
CA ALA A 85 -6.04 -8.67 -3.31
C ALA A 85 -7.18 -7.65 -3.42
N ALA A 86 -7.66 -7.36 -4.63
CA ALA A 86 -8.78 -6.44 -4.86
C ALA A 86 -10.05 -6.93 -4.14
N LEU A 87 -10.39 -8.22 -4.30
CA LEU A 87 -11.53 -8.83 -3.60
C LEU A 87 -11.37 -8.79 -2.09
N LYS A 88 -10.20 -9.20 -1.59
CA LYS A 88 -9.94 -9.20 -0.14
C LYS A 88 -10.08 -7.80 0.44
N ILE A 89 -9.43 -6.80 -0.15
CA ILE A 89 -9.49 -5.40 0.30
C ILE A 89 -10.95 -4.89 0.26
N ALA A 90 -11.69 -5.19 -0.81
CA ALA A 90 -13.09 -4.76 -0.93
C ALA A 90 -13.98 -5.37 0.16
N VAL A 91 -13.78 -6.65 0.49
CA VAL A 91 -14.50 -7.33 1.58
C VAL A 91 -14.11 -6.74 2.94
N ASP A 92 -12.81 -6.62 3.23
CA ASP A 92 -12.31 -6.07 4.49
C ASP A 92 -12.86 -4.65 4.72
N LEU A 93 -12.88 -3.79 3.69
CA LEU A 93 -13.42 -2.42 3.79
C LEU A 93 -14.94 -2.38 4.06
N VAL A 94 -15.69 -3.40 3.66
CA VAL A 94 -17.12 -3.52 4.01
C VAL A 94 -17.28 -4.00 5.44
N GLU A 95 -16.48 -4.98 5.87
CA GLU A 95 -16.48 -5.49 7.24
C GLU A 95 -16.08 -4.42 8.26
N ASP A 96 -15.12 -3.57 7.91
CA ASP A 96 -14.68 -2.41 8.69
C ASP A 96 -15.69 -1.23 8.64
N GLY A 97 -16.80 -1.37 7.90
CA GLY A 97 -17.84 -0.35 7.77
C GLY A 97 -17.40 0.90 7.00
N MET A 98 -16.26 0.84 6.29
CA MET A 98 -15.79 1.94 5.45
C MET A 98 -16.57 2.08 4.14
N LEU A 99 -17.13 0.97 3.66
CA LEU A 99 -17.89 0.91 2.42
C LEU A 99 -19.19 0.11 2.60
N THR A 100 -20.19 0.48 1.81
CA THR A 100 -21.34 -0.40 1.54
C THR A 100 -20.96 -1.49 0.54
N LYS A 101 -21.76 -2.57 0.47
CA LYS A 101 -21.53 -3.64 -0.52
C LYS A 101 -21.59 -3.10 -1.95
N GLU A 102 -22.50 -2.18 -2.22
CA GLU A 102 -22.68 -1.54 -3.52
C GLU A 102 -21.43 -0.74 -3.92
N GLN A 103 -20.85 0.01 -2.99
CA GLN A 103 -19.60 0.76 -3.24
C GLN A 103 -18.40 -0.18 -3.44
N ALA A 104 -18.34 -1.30 -2.70
CA ALA A 104 -17.26 -2.27 -2.82
C ALA A 104 -17.27 -2.98 -4.18
N ILE A 105 -18.45 -3.31 -4.73
CA ILE A 105 -18.59 -3.92 -6.06
C ILE A 105 -18.01 -3.00 -7.14
N LEU A 106 -18.20 -1.67 -7.03
CA LEU A 106 -17.66 -0.70 -8.00
C LEU A 106 -16.14 -0.52 -7.93
N LYS A 107 -15.49 -1.02 -6.87
CA LYS A 107 -14.02 -0.95 -6.71
C LYS A 107 -13.29 -2.16 -7.30
N VAL A 108 -14.02 -3.22 -7.66
CA VAL A 108 -13.43 -4.42 -8.28
C VAL A 108 -13.67 -4.36 -9.78
N ASP A 109 -12.57 -4.33 -10.54
CA ASP A 109 -12.65 -4.38 -12.01
C ASP A 109 -13.14 -5.78 -12.44
N PRO A 110 -14.26 -5.89 -13.19
CA PRO A 110 -14.76 -7.17 -13.67
C PRO A 110 -13.72 -7.98 -14.45
N ALA A 111 -12.82 -7.32 -15.19
CA ALA A 111 -11.77 -8.01 -15.95
C ALA A 111 -10.75 -8.69 -15.03
N GLN A 112 -10.55 -8.21 -13.80
CA GLN A 112 -9.67 -8.86 -12.84
C GLN A 112 -10.24 -10.20 -12.36
N LEU A 113 -11.56 -10.34 -12.30
CA LEU A 113 -12.20 -11.59 -11.85
C LEU A 113 -11.91 -12.78 -12.76
N ASP A 114 -11.71 -12.55 -14.06
CA ASP A 114 -11.37 -13.60 -15.02
C ASP A 114 -10.08 -14.34 -14.60
N SER A 115 -9.07 -13.61 -14.12
CA SER A 115 -7.81 -14.20 -13.64
C SER A 115 -7.97 -15.18 -12.48
N LEU A 116 -9.05 -15.08 -11.70
CA LEU A 116 -9.35 -16.00 -10.59
C LEU A 116 -10.00 -17.31 -11.07
N LEU A 117 -10.50 -17.33 -12.31
CA LEU A 117 -11.15 -18.49 -12.92
C LEU A 117 -10.16 -19.37 -13.71
N HIS A 118 -8.95 -18.87 -13.96
CA HIS A 118 -7.90 -19.61 -14.68
C HIS A 118 -6.84 -20.15 -13.72
N PRO A 119 -6.17 -21.27 -14.07
CA PRO A 119 -5.03 -21.76 -13.32
C PRO A 119 -3.93 -20.69 -13.22
N ALA A 120 -3.48 -20.41 -12.00
CA ALA A 120 -2.36 -19.51 -11.73
C ALA A 120 -1.11 -20.32 -11.34
N PHE A 121 0.07 -19.77 -11.60
CA PHE A 121 1.29 -20.31 -11.01
C PHE A 121 1.27 -20.05 -9.51
N HIS A 122 1.29 -21.11 -8.70
CA HIS A 122 1.48 -21.01 -7.27
C HIS A 122 2.99 -20.85 -7.01
N THR A 123 3.38 -19.72 -6.40
CA THR A 123 4.73 -19.51 -5.84
C THR A 123 4.89 -20.24 -4.53
#